data_AF-A0A1C6AUH2-F1
#
_entry.id   AF-A0A1C6AUH2-F1
#
_cell.length_a   1.000
_cell.length_b   1.000
_cell.length_c   1.000
_cell.angle_alpha   90.00
_cell.angle_beta   90.00
_cell.angle_gamma   90.00
#
_symmetry.space_group_name_H-M   'P 1'
#
loop_
_entity.id
_entity.type
_entity.pdbx_description
1 polymer ?
#
loop_
_entity_poly.entity_id
_entity_poly.type
_entity_poly.pdbx_seq_one_letter_code
_entity_poly.pdbx_strand_id
1 'polypeptide(L)'
;MIMEKQNRVYCLYRVSTKGQVDKDDIPMQKQRCREFAESQGWTILKEFAEKGVSGFKVAAADRDAIQEIRKDAEERKFDILLVFMFDRLGRRDDETPFVVEWFIRNGIEVWSAMEGQQKMDDHIDKLLNYIRYWQASGESLKTSVRTKTRLSQIVQEGRFRGGTVPYGYRLEKQGRFNKKNHEVNEILIDSDEAAVVRIIFEKYVYEGFGAQRLSR
;
A
#
# COMPACT_ATOMS: atom_id res chain seq x y z
N MET A 1 -45.36 -14.96 16.39
CA MET A 1 -45.13 -13.50 16.30
C MET A 1 -43.66 -13.32 15.98
N ILE A 2 -43.29 -13.16 14.71
CA ILE A 2 -41.91 -12.90 14.31
C ILE A 2 -41.68 -11.43 14.64
N MET A 3 -40.86 -11.13 15.64
CA MET A 3 -40.42 -9.76 15.88
C MET A 3 -39.70 -9.30 14.60
N GLU A 4 -40.23 -8.30 13.90
CA GLU A 4 -39.50 -7.63 12.83
C GLU A 4 -38.18 -7.13 13.42
N LYS A 5 -37.08 -7.63 12.86
CA LYS A 5 -35.74 -7.27 13.32
C LYS A 5 -35.55 -5.79 12.96
N GLN A 6 -35.65 -4.92 13.95
CA GLN A 6 -35.44 -3.50 13.73
C GLN A 6 -33.95 -3.25 13.40
N ASN A 7 -33.69 -2.72 12.21
CA ASN A 7 -32.33 -2.53 11.72
C ASN A 7 -31.59 -1.50 12.59
N ARG A 8 -30.45 -1.91 13.13
CA ARG A 8 -29.59 -1.09 13.99
C ARG A 8 -28.60 -0.31 13.12
N VAL A 9 -28.72 1.03 13.14
CA VAL A 9 -27.96 1.91 12.25
C VAL A 9 -26.93 2.71 13.02
N TYR A 10 -25.71 2.78 12.48
CA TYR A 10 -24.70 3.76 12.87
C TYR A 10 -24.57 4.80 11.75
N CYS A 11 -24.52 6.08 12.10
CA CYS A 11 -24.34 7.16 11.12
C CYS A 11 -22.93 7.75 11.20
N LEU A 12 -22.31 8.04 10.05
CA LEU A 12 -21.02 8.74 9.99
C LEU A 12 -21.12 10.03 9.15
N TYR A 13 -20.71 11.13 9.76
CA TYR A 13 -20.70 12.47 9.15
C TYR A 13 -19.28 13.02 9.06
N ARG A 14 -19.00 13.82 8.01
CA ARG A 14 -17.68 14.41 7.81
C ARG A 14 -17.79 15.75 7.09
N VAL A 15 -17.05 16.75 7.57
CA VAL A 15 -16.94 18.05 6.89
C VAL A 15 -16.07 17.92 5.63
N SER A 16 -16.48 18.61 4.56
CA SER A 16 -15.66 18.70 3.35
C SER A 16 -14.36 19.48 3.62
N THR A 17 -13.26 19.08 2.95
CA THR A 17 -11.95 19.75 3.05
C THR A 17 -11.83 20.98 2.14
N LYS A 18 -12.83 21.23 1.27
CA LYS A 18 -12.81 22.33 0.29
C LYS A 18 -13.50 23.56 0.86
N GLY A 19 -12.71 24.46 1.44
CA GLY A 19 -13.08 25.86 1.67
C GLY A 19 -13.83 26.13 2.97
N GLN A 20 -13.58 27.32 3.55
CA GLN A 20 -14.16 27.85 4.78
C GLN A 20 -15.66 28.21 4.66
N VAL A 21 -16.46 27.38 3.99
CA VAL A 21 -17.90 27.61 3.83
C VAL A 21 -18.61 26.38 4.41
N ASP A 22 -19.68 26.63 5.14
CA ASP A 22 -20.57 25.66 5.80
C ASP A 22 -20.10 25.07 7.13
N LYS A 23 -20.20 25.92 8.16
CA LYS A 23 -20.51 25.46 9.54
C LYS A 23 -21.79 24.61 9.62
N ASP A 24 -22.60 24.58 8.56
CA ASP A 24 -23.90 23.91 8.46
C ASP A 24 -23.88 22.56 7.72
N ASP A 25 -22.71 22.08 7.25
CA ASP A 25 -22.61 20.82 6.48
C ASP A 25 -23.01 19.59 7.33
N ILE A 26 -22.51 19.48 8.57
CA ILE A 26 -22.85 18.36 9.47
C ILE A 26 -24.32 18.36 9.91
N PRO A 27 -24.92 19.50 10.35
CA PRO A 27 -26.35 19.57 10.64
C PRO A 27 -27.22 19.09 9.47
N MET A 28 -26.92 19.53 8.25
CA MET A 28 -27.65 19.10 7.05
C MET A 28 -27.47 17.58 6.80
N GLN A 29 -26.25 17.06 6.82
CA GLN A 29 -25.99 15.62 6.67
C GLN A 29 -26.75 14.79 7.71
N LYS A 30 -26.75 15.25 8.96
CA LYS A 30 -27.45 14.62 10.08
C LYS A 30 -28.95 14.57 9.86
N GLN A 31 -29.53 15.70 9.45
CA GLN A 31 -30.96 15.77 9.15
C GLN A 31 -31.33 14.78 8.04
N ARG A 32 -30.58 14.77 6.94
CA ARG A 32 -30.85 13.89 5.79
C ARG A 32 -30.74 12.41 6.14
N CYS A 33 -29.71 12.01 6.91
CA CYS A 33 -29.59 10.62 7.35
C CYS A 33 -30.71 10.21 8.31
N ARG A 34 -31.19 11.11 9.17
CA ARG A 34 -32.33 10.84 10.06
C ARG A 34 -33.63 10.67 9.29
N GLU A 35 -33.94 11.60 8.37
CA GLU A 35 -35.10 11.50 7.47
C GLU A 35 -35.08 10.20 6.67
N PHE A 36 -33.90 9.83 6.15
CA PHE A 36 -33.72 8.58 5.42
C PHE A 36 -33.97 7.35 6.32
N ALA A 37 -33.31 7.26 7.47
CA ALA A 37 -33.49 6.15 8.40
C ALA A 37 -34.94 6.01 8.87
N GLU A 38 -35.62 7.12 9.15
CA GLU A 38 -37.04 7.16 9.52
C GLU A 38 -37.92 6.63 8.38
N SER A 39 -37.67 7.06 7.13
CA SER A 39 -38.41 6.57 5.97
C SER A 39 -38.27 5.06 5.74
N GLN A 40 -37.18 4.45 6.23
CA GLN A 40 -36.92 3.01 6.15
C GLN A 40 -37.33 2.24 7.41
N GLY A 41 -37.86 2.91 8.43
CA GLY A 41 -38.22 2.28 9.71
C GLY A 41 -37.02 1.82 10.55
N TRP A 42 -35.83 2.35 10.28
CA TRP A 42 -34.59 1.96 10.96
C TRP A 42 -34.36 2.72 12.27
N THR A 43 -33.57 2.15 13.17
CA THR A 43 -33.21 2.79 14.44
C THR A 43 -31.75 3.19 14.45
N ILE A 44 -31.50 4.50 14.54
CA ILE A 44 -30.15 5.04 14.73
C ILE A 44 -29.72 4.84 16.18
N LEU A 45 -28.69 4.03 16.40
CA LEU A 45 -28.12 3.73 17.72
C LEU A 45 -27.00 4.69 18.11
N LYS A 46 -26.14 5.05 17.15
CA LYS A 46 -25.00 5.94 17.35
C LYS A 46 -24.78 6.83 16.13
N GLU A 47 -24.26 8.02 16.39
CA GLU A 47 -23.94 9.01 15.38
C GLU A 47 -22.51 9.51 15.61
N PHE A 48 -21.68 9.44 14.57
CA PHE A 48 -20.27 9.81 14.59
C PHE A 48 -20.04 11.02 13.69
N ALA A 49 -19.22 11.97 14.14
CA ALA A 49 -18.85 13.14 13.35
C ALA A 49 -17.33 13.34 13.35
N GLU A 50 -16.73 13.35 12.16
CA GLU A 50 -15.31 13.64 11.99
C GLU A 50 -15.11 15.11 11.60
N LYS A 51 -14.33 15.82 12.42
CA LYS A 51 -13.80 17.13 12.05
C LYS A 51 -12.69 16.92 11.01
N GLY A 52 -12.79 17.57 9.87
CA GLY A 52 -11.80 17.54 8.81
C GLY A 52 -10.52 18.17 9.33
N VAL A 53 -9.60 17.35 9.84
CA VAL A 53 -8.28 17.83 10.22
C VAL A 53 -7.56 18.18 8.93
N SER A 54 -7.24 19.46 8.75
CA SER A 54 -6.44 19.97 7.64
C SER A 54 -5.05 19.31 7.69
N GLY A 55 -4.92 18.18 7.01
CA GLY A 55 -3.73 17.37 7.10
C GLY A 55 -3.88 16.14 6.23
N PHE A 56 -3.40 16.26 4.99
CA PHE A 56 -3.18 15.19 4.01
C PHE A 56 -2.25 14.05 4.50
N LYS A 57 -2.06 13.88 5.82
CA LYS A 57 -1.02 13.05 6.45
C LYS A 57 -1.54 11.94 7.36
N VAL A 58 -2.84 11.87 7.61
CA VAL A 58 -3.39 10.94 8.60
C VAL A 58 -4.22 9.89 7.87
N ALA A 59 -3.72 8.65 7.86
CA ALA A 59 -4.31 7.50 7.17
C ALA A 59 -5.63 7.08 7.82
N ALA A 60 -6.45 6.26 7.14
CA ALA A 60 -7.68 5.71 7.73
C ALA A 60 -7.45 4.92 9.05
N ALA A 61 -6.21 4.50 9.31
CA ALA A 61 -5.78 3.85 10.55
C ALA A 61 -5.81 4.78 11.79
N ASP A 62 -5.70 6.09 11.60
CA ASP A 62 -5.68 7.11 12.67
C ASP A 62 -7.03 7.82 12.81
N ARG A 63 -8.12 7.21 12.33
CA ARG A 63 -9.48 7.74 12.40
C ARG A 63 -10.22 7.15 13.58
N ASP A 64 -10.29 7.88 14.69
CA ASP A 64 -10.98 7.41 15.91
C ASP A 64 -12.40 6.91 15.62
N ALA A 65 -13.18 7.62 14.79
CA ALA A 65 -14.56 7.24 14.49
C ALA A 65 -14.68 5.99 13.62
N ILE A 66 -13.98 5.90 12.47
CA ILE A 66 -14.04 4.68 11.65
C ILE A 66 -13.45 3.47 12.38
N GLN A 67 -12.39 3.65 13.18
CA GLN A 67 -11.83 2.55 13.97
C GLN A 67 -12.83 2.05 15.03
N GLU A 68 -13.53 2.96 15.73
CA GLU A 68 -14.61 2.57 16.65
C GLU A 68 -15.73 1.83 15.91
N ILE A 69 -16.19 2.35 14.77
CA ILE A 69 -17.25 1.72 13.98
C ILE A 69 -16.80 0.33 13.49
N ARG A 70 -15.54 0.16 13.08
CA ARG A 70 -14.98 -1.15 12.68
C ARG A 70 -15.00 -2.13 13.84
N LYS A 71 -14.53 -1.72 15.02
CA LYS A 71 -14.57 -2.56 16.23
C LYS A 71 -16.01 -2.96 16.58
N ASP A 72 -16.93 -2.00 16.55
CA ASP A 72 -18.34 -2.25 16.84
C ASP A 72 -19.01 -3.14 15.76
N ALA A 73 -18.51 -3.12 14.52
CA ALA A 73 -18.93 -4.01 13.43
C ALA A 73 -18.46 -5.44 13.64
N GLU A 74 -17.19 -5.64 14.04
CA GLU A 74 -16.65 -6.96 14.40
C GLU A 74 -17.44 -7.59 15.57
N GLU A 75 -17.85 -6.77 16.54
CA GLU A 75 -18.69 -7.16 17.66
C GLU A 75 -20.20 -7.26 17.30
N ARG A 76 -20.57 -7.03 16.03
CA ARG A 76 -21.95 -7.07 15.50
C ARG A 76 -22.96 -6.21 16.27
N LYS A 77 -22.53 -5.05 16.77
CA LYS A 77 -23.37 -4.11 17.54
C LYS A 77 -24.41 -3.38 16.71
N PHE A 78 -24.23 -3.34 15.39
CA PHE A 78 -25.14 -2.71 14.44
C PHE A 78 -25.19 -3.53 13.15
N ASP A 79 -26.14 -3.23 12.27
CA ASP A 79 -26.35 -3.94 11.00
C ASP A 79 -26.09 -3.04 9.78
N ILE A 80 -26.25 -1.71 9.92
CA ILE A 80 -26.17 -0.74 8.82
C ILE A 80 -25.25 0.43 9.15
N LEU A 81 -24.30 0.73 8.26
CA LEU A 81 -23.56 1.98 8.25
C LEU A 81 -24.20 2.96 7.25
N LEU A 82 -24.75 4.07 7.77
CA LEU A 82 -25.40 5.11 6.98
C LEU A 82 -24.51 6.36 6.89
N VAL A 83 -24.29 6.85 5.68
CA VAL A 83 -23.58 8.11 5.39
C VAL A 83 -24.43 9.03 4.54
N PHE A 84 -24.10 10.32 4.49
CA PHE A 84 -24.78 11.23 3.57
C PHE A 84 -24.45 10.88 2.11
N MET A 85 -23.17 10.76 1.79
CA MET A 85 -22.61 10.32 0.51
C MET A 85 -21.40 9.40 0.79
N PHE A 86 -21.03 8.52 -0.15
CA PHE A 86 -19.93 7.56 0.06
C PHE A 86 -18.57 8.24 0.22
N ASP A 87 -18.39 9.46 -0.28
CA ASP A 87 -17.19 10.28 -0.06
C ASP A 87 -16.93 10.63 1.41
N ARG A 88 -17.89 10.36 2.33
CA ARG A 88 -17.68 10.47 3.78
C ARG A 88 -16.90 9.29 4.38
N LEU A 89 -16.84 8.16 3.68
CA LEU A 89 -16.16 6.94 4.16
C LEU A 89 -14.65 6.98 3.95
N GLY A 90 -14.13 7.72 2.96
CA GLY A 90 -12.69 7.89 2.69
C GLY A 90 -12.23 9.34 2.87
N ARG A 91 -10.93 9.56 3.11
CA ARG A 91 -10.34 10.91 3.02
C ARG A 91 -9.91 11.26 1.60
N ARG A 92 -9.65 10.23 0.81
CA ARG A 92 -9.36 10.29 -0.62
C ARG A 92 -10.33 9.39 -1.35
N ASP A 93 -10.63 9.73 -2.60
CA ASP A 93 -11.59 8.99 -3.43
C ASP A 93 -11.15 7.53 -3.65
N ASP A 94 -9.85 7.26 -3.61
CA ASP A 94 -9.27 5.92 -3.75
C ASP A 94 -9.40 5.04 -2.48
N GLU A 95 -9.74 5.59 -1.32
CA GLU A 95 -9.91 4.83 -0.07
C GLU A 95 -11.32 4.28 0.12
N THR A 96 -12.33 5.03 -0.34
CA THR A 96 -13.76 4.73 -0.13
C THR A 96 -14.14 3.29 -0.53
N PRO A 97 -13.76 2.76 -1.71
CA PRO A 97 -14.13 1.41 -2.11
C PRO A 97 -13.64 0.31 -1.15
N PHE A 98 -12.44 0.46 -0.59
CA PHE A 98 -11.88 -0.51 0.35
C PHE A 98 -12.56 -0.48 1.72
N VAL A 99 -12.99 0.71 2.17
CA VAL A 99 -13.74 0.85 3.42
C VAL A 99 -15.11 0.18 3.29
N VAL A 100 -15.80 0.44 2.17
CA VAL A 100 -17.08 -0.21 1.84
C VAL A 100 -16.93 -1.74 1.79
N GLU A 101 -15.97 -2.24 1.01
CA GLU A 101 -15.70 -3.69 0.87
C GLU A 101 -15.51 -4.35 2.24
N TRP A 102 -14.74 -3.70 3.13
CA TRP A 102 -14.50 -4.23 4.47
C TRP A 102 -15.79 -4.37 5.27
N PHE A 103 -16.68 -3.37 5.27
CA PHE A 103 -17.94 -3.43 6.02
C PHE A 103 -18.88 -4.51 5.47
N ILE A 104 -19.04 -4.57 4.14
CA ILE A 104 -19.88 -5.58 3.48
C ILE A 104 -19.39 -6.99 3.80
N ARG A 105 -18.08 -7.23 3.75
CA ARG A 105 -17.48 -8.52 4.11
C ARG A 105 -17.64 -8.89 5.59
N ASN A 106 -17.79 -7.90 6.46
CA ASN A 106 -18.12 -8.10 7.88
C ASN A 106 -19.63 -8.20 8.15
N GLY A 107 -20.46 -8.28 7.11
CA GLY A 107 -21.91 -8.43 7.24
C GLY A 107 -22.64 -7.14 7.62
N ILE A 108 -22.00 -5.99 7.42
CA ILE A 108 -22.61 -4.67 7.61
C ILE A 108 -23.05 -4.12 6.26
N GLU A 109 -24.32 -3.73 6.14
CA GLU A 109 -24.81 -3.04 4.96
C GLU A 109 -24.32 -1.59 4.95
N VAL A 110 -23.90 -1.09 3.79
CA VAL A 110 -23.44 0.29 3.64
C VAL A 110 -24.42 1.05 2.78
N TRP A 111 -24.95 2.15 3.31
CA TRP A 111 -25.96 2.97 2.66
C TRP A 111 -25.54 4.44 2.62
N SER A 112 -25.87 5.10 1.51
CA SER A 112 -25.86 6.55 1.39
C SER A 112 -27.31 7.06 1.34
N ALA A 113 -27.58 8.14 2.08
CA ALA A 113 -28.86 8.84 2.01
C ALA A 113 -29.12 9.46 0.62
N MET A 114 -28.07 9.73 -0.17
CA MET A 114 -28.16 10.30 -1.52
C MET A 114 -28.01 9.28 -2.65
N GLU A 115 -27.20 8.25 -2.45
CA GLU A 115 -26.78 7.30 -3.51
C GLU A 115 -27.41 5.90 -3.31
N GLY A 116 -28.07 5.65 -2.18
CA GLY A 116 -28.72 4.37 -1.88
C GLY A 116 -27.76 3.31 -1.31
N GLN A 117 -28.16 2.03 -1.41
CA GLN A 117 -27.37 0.92 -0.89
C GLN A 117 -26.18 0.62 -1.79
N GLN A 118 -24.99 0.52 -1.21
CA GLN A 118 -23.85 -0.04 -1.92
C GLN A 118 -23.91 -1.56 -1.82
N LYS A 119 -24.09 -2.22 -2.97
CA LYS A 119 -23.95 -3.66 -3.09
C LYS A 119 -22.57 -3.98 -3.66
N MET A 120 -21.93 -4.97 -3.06
CA MET A 120 -20.71 -5.53 -3.63
C MET A 120 -21.12 -6.65 -4.59
N ASP A 121 -20.78 -6.48 -5.86
CA ASP A 121 -20.94 -7.52 -6.87
C ASP A 121 -19.57 -8.10 -7.27
N ASP A 122 -19.61 -9.20 -8.01
CA ASP A 122 -18.41 -9.89 -8.50
C ASP A 122 -17.52 -9.01 -9.39
N HIS A 123 -18.09 -7.98 -10.03
CA HIS A 123 -17.33 -7.06 -10.88
C HIS A 123 -16.49 -6.06 -10.06
N ILE A 124 -17.05 -5.48 -8.99
CA ILE A 124 -16.30 -4.59 -8.09
C ILE A 124 -15.22 -5.36 -7.34
N ASP A 125 -15.51 -6.58 -6.86
CA ASP A 125 -14.50 -7.47 -6.24
C ASP A 125 -13.32 -7.74 -7.18
N LYS A 126 -13.60 -8.06 -8.45
CA LYS A 126 -12.57 -8.26 -9.49
C LYS A 126 -11.72 -7.02 -9.71
N LEU A 127 -12.33 -5.83 -9.83
CA LEU A 127 -11.60 -4.58 -10.00
C LEU A 127 -10.66 -4.27 -8.82
N LEU A 128 -11.15 -4.45 -7.59
CA LEU A 128 -10.34 -4.25 -6.37
C LEU A 128 -9.17 -5.23 -6.31
N ASN A 129 -9.37 -6.49 -6.73
CA ASN A 129 -8.29 -7.45 -6.86
C ASN A 129 -7.21 -7.00 -7.85
N TYR A 130 -7.58 -6.46 -9.02
CA TYR A 130 -6.60 -5.91 -9.97
C TYR A 130 -5.79 -4.76 -9.36
N ILE A 131 -6.43 -3.85 -8.63
CA ILE A 131 -5.74 -2.74 -7.96
C ILE A 131 -4.76 -3.28 -6.90
N ARG A 132 -5.17 -4.29 -6.11
CA ARG A 132 -4.29 -4.96 -5.13
C ARG A 132 -3.07 -5.61 -5.80
N TYR A 133 -3.28 -6.35 -6.88
CA TYR A 133 -2.17 -6.95 -7.64
C TYR A 133 -1.23 -5.90 -8.21
N TRP A 134 -1.77 -4.80 -8.72
CA TRP A 134 -0.98 -3.68 -9.23
C TRP A 134 -0.14 -3.02 -8.12
N GLN A 135 -0.71 -2.79 -6.93
CA GLN A 135 0.02 -2.26 -5.77
C GLN A 135 1.16 -3.19 -5.33
N ALA A 136 0.89 -4.49 -5.17
CA ALA A 136 1.89 -5.48 -4.79
C ALA A 136 3.02 -5.61 -5.84
N SER A 137 2.66 -5.53 -7.13
CA SER A 137 3.63 -5.51 -8.23
C SER A 137 4.47 -4.23 -8.21
N GLY A 138 3.85 -3.09 -7.91
CA GLY A 138 4.54 -1.80 -7.78
C GLY A 138 5.57 -1.79 -6.65
N GLU A 139 5.25 -2.37 -5.49
CA GLU A 139 6.20 -2.53 -4.37
C GLU A 139 7.37 -3.45 -4.72
N SER A 140 7.08 -4.55 -5.42
CA SER A 140 8.09 -5.47 -5.92
C SER A 140 9.03 -4.78 -6.93
N LEU A 141 8.48 -3.98 -7.84
CA LEU A 141 9.25 -3.18 -8.80
C LEU A 141 10.12 -2.13 -8.10
N LYS A 142 9.57 -1.39 -7.13
CA LYS A 142 10.33 -0.41 -6.32
C LYS A 142 11.48 -1.06 -5.57
N THR A 143 11.25 -2.23 -4.98
CA THR A 143 12.27 -3.01 -4.27
C THR A 143 13.36 -3.49 -5.22
N SER A 144 12.97 -3.97 -6.42
CA SER A 144 13.91 -4.39 -7.46
C SER A 144 14.79 -3.23 -7.93
N VAL A 145 14.19 -2.07 -8.22
CA VAL A 145 14.92 -0.85 -8.61
C VAL A 145 15.89 -0.44 -7.51
N ARG A 146 15.44 -0.34 -6.25
CA ARG A 146 16.31 0.03 -5.12
C ARG A 146 17.47 -0.93 -4.94
N THR A 147 17.21 -2.23 -5.05
CA THR A 147 18.24 -3.28 -4.93
C THR A 147 19.26 -3.17 -6.05
N LYS A 148 18.82 -3.04 -7.31
CA LYS A 148 19.71 -2.85 -8.47
C LYS A 148 20.56 -1.59 -8.32
N THR A 149 19.95 -0.46 -7.95
CA THR A 149 20.67 0.80 -7.73
C THR A 149 21.75 0.65 -6.65
N ARG A 150 21.42 0.01 -5.52
CA ARG A 150 22.39 -0.22 -4.44
C ARG A 150 23.54 -1.12 -4.88
N LEU A 151 23.25 -2.16 -5.65
CA LEU A 151 24.27 -3.06 -6.17
C LEU A 151 25.17 -2.38 -7.20
N SER A 152 24.63 -1.51 -8.05
CA SER A 152 25.43 -0.69 -8.97
C SER A 152 26.35 0.29 -8.23
N GLN A 153 25.88 0.92 -7.15
CA GLN A 153 26.71 1.79 -6.31
C GLN A 153 27.87 1.04 -5.67
N ILE A 154 27.61 -0.16 -5.12
CA ILE A 154 28.66 -1.02 -4.55
C ILE A 154 29.75 -1.30 -5.60
N VAL A 155 29.37 -1.64 -6.84
CA VAL A 155 30.33 -1.87 -7.93
C VAL A 155 31.12 -0.60 -8.30
N GLN A 156 30.45 0.54 -8.41
CA GLN A 156 31.11 1.83 -8.71
C GLN A 156 32.11 2.26 -7.62
N GLU A 157 31.82 1.93 -6.36
CA GLU A 157 32.72 2.18 -5.24
C GLU A 157 33.88 1.16 -5.17
N GLY A 158 34.04 0.30 -6.19
CA GLY A 158 35.06 -0.75 -6.24
C GLY A 158 34.84 -1.87 -5.22
N ARG A 159 33.61 -2.01 -4.69
CA ARG A 159 33.29 -2.99 -3.65
C ARG A 159 32.76 -4.28 -4.24
N PHE A 160 33.01 -5.37 -3.53
CA PHE A 160 32.43 -6.66 -3.88
C PHE A 160 30.96 -6.72 -3.46
N ARG A 161 30.09 -7.04 -4.43
CA ARG A 161 28.63 -7.16 -4.23
C ARG A 161 28.17 -8.50 -3.65
N GLY A 162 29.09 -9.43 -3.38
CA GLY A 162 28.79 -10.79 -2.93
C GLY A 162 28.56 -11.77 -4.08
N GLY A 163 28.58 -13.07 -3.76
CA GLY A 163 28.47 -14.17 -4.72
C GLY A 163 29.81 -14.83 -5.04
N THR A 164 29.90 -15.50 -6.19
CA THR A 164 31.16 -16.09 -6.67
C THR A 164 32.11 -14.98 -7.12
N VAL A 165 33.39 -15.10 -6.72
CA VAL A 165 34.43 -14.16 -7.12
C VAL A 165 34.72 -14.32 -8.62
N PRO A 166 34.73 -13.25 -9.42
CA PRO A 166 35.10 -13.33 -10.83
C PRO A 166 36.55 -13.77 -10.99
N TYR A 167 36.83 -14.61 -11.98
CA TYR A 167 38.19 -15.03 -12.34
C TYR A 167 39.06 -13.80 -12.68
N GLY A 168 40.32 -13.80 -12.23
CA GLY A 168 41.21 -12.63 -12.30
C GLY A 168 41.18 -11.75 -11.04
N TYR A 169 40.36 -12.12 -10.06
CA TYR A 169 40.21 -11.37 -8.81
C TYR A 169 40.17 -12.30 -7.60
N ARG A 170 40.55 -11.75 -6.45
CA ARG A 170 40.47 -12.43 -5.15
C ARG A 170 39.84 -11.54 -4.11
N LEU A 171 39.34 -12.16 -3.05
CA LEU A 171 38.81 -11.45 -1.88
C LEU A 171 39.85 -11.42 -0.78
N GLU A 172 40.10 -10.24 -0.23
CA GLU A 172 41.03 -10.07 0.87
C GLU A 172 40.52 -9.04 1.87
N LYS A 173 40.82 -9.24 3.14
CA LYS A 173 40.50 -8.31 4.22
C LYS A 173 41.58 -7.23 4.28
N GLN A 174 41.20 -6.01 3.93
CA GLN A 174 42.09 -4.83 3.91
C GLN A 174 41.79 -3.88 5.10
N GLY A 175 41.21 -4.38 6.19
CA GLY A 175 40.92 -3.58 7.39
C GLY A 175 39.71 -2.64 7.26
N ARG A 176 38.85 -2.86 6.27
CA ARG A 176 37.63 -2.07 6.07
C ARG A 176 36.46 -2.65 6.85
N PHE A 177 35.75 -1.80 7.59
CA PHE A 177 34.57 -2.18 8.36
C PHE A 177 33.30 -1.59 7.77
N ASN A 178 32.21 -2.37 7.82
CA ASN A 178 30.88 -1.88 7.46
C ASN A 178 30.24 -1.10 8.64
N LYS A 179 29.06 -0.51 8.40
CA LYS A 179 28.30 0.22 9.45
C LYS A 179 27.88 -0.63 10.66
N LYS A 180 27.98 -1.95 10.57
CA LYS A 180 27.72 -2.90 11.67
C LYS A 180 29.01 -3.37 12.34
N ASN A 181 30.14 -2.68 12.09
CA ASN A 181 31.44 -2.98 12.65
C ASN A 181 31.98 -4.38 12.31
N HIS A 182 31.54 -4.97 11.18
CA HIS A 182 32.12 -6.20 10.67
C HIS A 182 33.13 -5.87 9.57
N GLU A 183 34.28 -6.52 9.62
CA GLU A 183 35.29 -6.44 8.57
C GLU A 183 34.74 -7.06 7.28
N VAL A 184 34.87 -6.32 6.18
CA VAL A 184 34.38 -6.74 4.85
C VAL A 184 35.55 -7.01 3.92
N ASN A 185 35.38 -8.00 3.04
CA ASN A 185 36.35 -8.31 2.01
C ASN A 185 36.35 -7.20 0.94
N GLU A 186 37.54 -6.85 0.49
CA GLU A 186 37.77 -6.06 -0.71
C GLU A 186 38.10 -6.97 -1.89
N ILE A 187 37.74 -6.54 -3.09
CA ILE A 187 38.06 -7.25 -4.32
C ILE A 187 39.39 -6.72 -4.85
N LEU A 188 40.38 -7.58 -4.93
CA LEU A 188 41.72 -7.26 -5.43
C LEU A 188 42.00 -8.04 -6.69
N ILE A 189 42.87 -7.51 -7.54
CA ILE A 189 43.33 -8.21 -8.74
C ILE A 189 44.21 -9.38 -8.28
N ASP A 190 43.89 -10.58 -8.75
CA ASP A 190 44.82 -11.71 -8.66
C ASP A 190 45.80 -11.60 -9.82
N SER A 191 47.09 -11.44 -9.54
CA SER A 191 48.11 -11.18 -10.57
C SER A 191 48.18 -12.30 -11.61
N ASP A 192 48.03 -13.54 -11.16
CA ASP A 192 48.29 -14.73 -11.96
C ASP A 192 47.10 -15.01 -12.86
N GLU A 193 45.89 -14.98 -12.30
CA GLU A 193 44.67 -15.12 -13.08
C GLU A 193 44.41 -13.91 -14.00
N ALA A 194 44.72 -12.69 -13.54
CA ALA A 194 44.54 -11.49 -14.37
C ALA A 194 45.53 -11.42 -15.53
N ALA A 195 46.69 -12.09 -15.44
CA ALA A 195 47.60 -12.25 -16.57
C ALA A 195 46.91 -13.04 -17.70
N VAL A 196 46.20 -14.12 -17.36
CA VAL A 196 45.42 -14.91 -18.33
C VAL A 196 44.33 -14.06 -18.97
N VAL A 197 43.58 -13.28 -18.18
CA VAL A 197 42.57 -12.36 -18.71
C VAL A 197 43.17 -11.35 -19.69
N ARG A 198 44.33 -10.76 -19.35
CA ARG A 198 45.04 -9.83 -20.24
C ARG A 198 45.45 -10.50 -21.55
N ILE A 199 46.00 -11.71 -21.51
CA ILE A 199 46.37 -12.49 -22.71
C ILE A 199 45.15 -12.76 -23.58
N ILE A 200 44.01 -13.16 -22.98
CA ILE A 200 42.77 -13.40 -23.69
C ILE A 200 42.34 -12.15 -24.48
N PHE A 201 42.34 -10.98 -23.84
CA PHE A 201 41.97 -9.72 -24.50
C PHE A 201 42.97 -9.32 -25.59
N GLU A 202 44.27 -9.47 -25.34
CA GLU A 202 45.31 -9.16 -26.31
C GLU A 202 45.16 -10.01 -27.57
N LYS A 203 45.02 -11.33 -27.42
CA LYS A 203 44.82 -12.27 -28.52
C LYS A 203 43.51 -12.04 -29.27
N TYR A 204 42.45 -11.67 -28.57
CA TYR A 204 41.18 -11.33 -29.21
C TYR A 204 41.28 -10.05 -30.05
N VAL A 205 41.81 -8.97 -29.46
CA VAL A 205 41.84 -7.63 -30.08
C VAL A 205 42.88 -7.53 -31.19
N TYR A 206 44.09 -8.04 -30.98
CA TYR A 206 45.21 -7.84 -31.91
C TYR A 206 45.50 -9.03 -32.80
N GLU A 207 45.21 -10.25 -32.36
CA GLU A 207 45.48 -11.46 -33.14
C GLU A 207 44.20 -12.04 -33.79
N GLY A 208 43.02 -11.49 -33.48
CA GLY A 208 41.73 -11.92 -34.06
C GLY A 208 41.26 -13.30 -33.58
N PHE A 209 41.71 -13.75 -32.40
CA PHE A 209 41.36 -15.08 -31.90
C PHE A 209 39.91 -15.12 -31.41
N GLY A 210 39.09 -16.01 -31.97
CA GLY A 210 37.75 -16.29 -31.45
C GLY A 210 37.76 -17.18 -30.21
N ALA A 211 36.63 -17.22 -29.48
CA ALA A 211 36.51 -17.94 -28.20
C ALA A 211 36.98 -19.41 -28.24
N GLN A 212 36.65 -20.15 -29.31
CA GLN A 212 37.07 -21.55 -29.47
C GLN A 212 38.58 -21.73 -29.66
N ARG A 213 39.27 -20.72 -30.21
CA ARG A 213 40.72 -20.76 -30.42
C ARG A 213 41.47 -20.37 -29.15
N LEU A 214 40.87 -19.52 -28.31
CA LEU A 214 41.41 -19.13 -27.01
C LEU A 214 41.31 -20.24 -25.95
N SER A 215 40.36 -21.16 -26.11
CA SER A 215 40.13 -22.26 -25.17
C SER A 215 40.91 -23.55 -25.49
N ARG A 216 41.70 -23.56 -26.56
CA ARG A 216 42.55 -24.70 -26.97
C ARG A 216 43.96 -24.51 -26.45
#